data_AF-X1JYP6-F1
#
_entry.id   AF-X1JYP6-F1
#
_cell.length_a   1.000
_cell.length_b   1.000
_cell.length_c   1.000
_cell.angle_alpha   90.00
_cell.angle_beta   90.00
_cell.angle_gamma   90.00
#
_symmetry.space_group_name_H-M   'P 1'
#
loop_
_entity.id
_entity.type
_entity.pdbx_description
1 polymer ?
#
loop_
_entity_poly.entity_id
_entity_poly.type
_entity_poly.pdbx_seq_one_letter_code
_entity_poly.pdbx_strand_id
1 'polypeptide(L)'
;MALFDLNSIIIMITLSIIFVVFLIFDIFKRGERYSLLAYVMALPLINYLWFKITEGGSSAYAEYQSFGVLGMYLTLVLLWIVAMIRDAIFVIRKRKEIDDVLLFLLVALIVQFVLTAILPSNNLIPDMQTGCSSYLAFFWLPELFTATGDLNPVIDPTVVLSF
;
A
#
# COMPACT_ATOMS: atom_id res chain seq x y z
N MET A 1 27.16 4.37 -5.12
CA MET A 1 26.19 3.30 -5.43
C MET A 1 25.99 2.48 -4.16
N ALA A 2 25.01 2.87 -3.35
CA ALA A 2 24.56 2.11 -2.19
C ALA A 2 23.07 1.83 -2.40
N LEU A 3 22.75 0.55 -2.41
CA LEU A 3 21.46 -0.06 -2.73
C LEU A 3 20.49 0.15 -1.55
N PHE A 4 19.99 1.37 -1.36
CA PHE A 4 19.39 1.95 -0.15
C PHE A 4 20.40 2.57 0.81
N ASP A 5 20.16 3.83 1.19
CA ASP A 5 20.81 4.43 2.36
C ASP A 5 20.43 3.62 3.61
N LEU A 6 21.39 3.38 4.50
CA LEU A 6 21.21 2.58 5.72
C LEU A 6 20.00 3.09 6.52
N ASN A 7 19.82 4.41 6.56
CA ASN A 7 18.69 5.07 7.22
C ASN A 7 17.33 4.66 6.62
N SER A 8 17.25 4.55 5.29
CA SER A 8 16.02 4.14 4.60
C SER A 8 15.64 2.70 4.92
N ILE A 9 16.63 1.81 4.98
CA ILE A 9 16.42 0.40 5.34
C ILE A 9 15.91 0.32 6.78
N ILE A 10 16.53 1.06 7.70
CA ILE A 10 16.13 1.09 9.11
C ILE A 10 14.67 1.55 9.25
N ILE A 11 14.26 2.61 8.55
CA ILE A 11 12.87 3.09 8.57
C ILE A 11 11.92 2.04 8.01
N MET A 12 12.24 1.42 6.89
CA MET A 12 11.40 0.37 6.26
C MET A 12 11.22 -0.85 7.18
N ILE A 13 12.31 -1.33 7.79
CA ILE A 13 12.28 -2.44 8.73
C ILE A 13 11.46 -2.06 9.96
N THR A 14 11.62 -0.84 10.47
CA THR A 14 10.88 -0.37 11.64
C THR A 14 9.38 -0.30 11.35
N LEU A 15 8.97 0.26 10.21
CA LEU A 15 7.56 0.31 9.79
C LEU A 15 6.98 -1.10 9.59
N SER A 16 7.78 -2.02 9.02
CA SER A 16 7.39 -3.43 8.87
C SER A 16 7.20 -4.12 10.21
N ILE A 17 8.12 -3.92 11.16
CA ILE A 17 8.02 -4.47 12.52
C ILE A 17 6.79 -3.91 13.22
N ILE A 18 6.52 -2.60 13.11
CA ILE A 18 5.32 -1.98 13.67
C ILE A 18 4.07 -2.66 13.10
N PHE A 19 3.96 -2.81 11.78
CA PHE A 19 2.83 -3.49 11.16
C PHE A 19 2.68 -4.94 11.68
N VAL A 20 3.77 -5.70 11.75
CA VAL A 20 3.75 -7.08 12.27
C VAL A 20 3.35 -7.12 13.74
N VAL A 21 3.84 -6.21 14.58
CA VAL A 21 3.48 -6.14 16.01
C VAL A 21 2.00 -5.82 16.17
N PHE A 22 1.44 -4.90 15.38
CA PHE A 22 0.00 -4.61 15.42
C PHE A 22 -0.83 -5.78 14.87
N LEU A 23 -0.34 -6.48 13.84
CA LEU A 23 -0.96 -7.69 13.32
C LEU A 23 -0.97 -8.81 14.38
N ILE A 24 0.13 -8.98 15.12
CA ILE A 24 0.25 -9.92 16.25
C ILE A 24 -0.63 -9.48 17.44
N PHE A 25 -0.66 -8.20 17.76
CA PHE A 25 -1.50 -7.66 18.83
C PHE A 25 -2.98 -7.91 18.55
N ASP A 26 -3.41 -7.69 17.30
CA ASP A 26 -4.74 -8.04 16.83
C ASP A 26 -5.02 -9.56 16.90
N ILE A 27 -3.98 -10.41 16.75
CA ILE A 27 -4.10 -11.87 16.90
C ILE A 27 -4.33 -12.27 18.36
N PHE A 28 -3.60 -11.67 19.31
CA PHE A 28 -3.53 -12.14 20.70
C PHE A 28 -4.43 -11.39 21.69
N LYS A 29 -4.67 -10.08 21.55
CA LYS A 29 -5.52 -9.31 22.47
C LYS A 29 -6.94 -9.10 21.91
N ARG A 30 -7.79 -10.08 22.19
CA ARG A 30 -9.20 -10.13 21.78
C ARG A 30 -10.10 -9.24 22.64
N GLY A 31 -10.95 -8.45 22.00
CA GLY A 31 -12.13 -7.81 22.62
C GLY A 31 -12.01 -6.31 22.88
N GLU A 32 -10.86 -5.70 22.58
CA GLU A 32 -10.70 -4.25 22.68
C GLU A 32 -10.87 -3.58 21.32
N ARG A 33 -11.43 -2.35 21.34
CA ARG A 33 -11.69 -1.51 20.16
C ARG A 33 -10.48 -1.31 19.24
N TYR A 34 -9.27 -1.60 19.73
CA TYR A 34 -8.00 -1.44 19.03
C TYR A 34 -7.62 -2.65 18.13
N SER A 35 -8.41 -3.74 18.15
CA SER A 35 -8.18 -5.00 17.41
C SER A 35 -8.30 -4.91 15.88
N LEU A 36 -8.50 -3.71 15.33
CA LEU A 36 -8.70 -3.44 13.90
C LEU A 36 -7.72 -2.37 13.39
N LEU A 37 -6.73 -1.99 14.20
CA LEU A 37 -5.74 -0.98 13.82
C LEU A 37 -4.77 -1.48 12.73
N ALA A 38 -4.64 -2.79 12.52
CA ALA A 38 -3.75 -3.33 11.49
C ALA A 38 -4.07 -2.79 10.08
N TYR A 39 -5.34 -2.52 9.77
CA TYR A 39 -5.73 -1.94 8.47
C TYR A 39 -5.14 -0.54 8.27
N VAL A 40 -5.11 0.28 9.32
CA VAL A 40 -4.56 1.64 9.29
C VAL A 40 -3.03 1.61 9.35
N MET A 41 -2.43 0.70 10.13
CA MET A 41 -0.97 0.58 10.25
C MET A 41 -0.29 0.04 8.99
N ALA A 42 -1.04 -0.56 8.06
CA ALA A 42 -0.55 -0.89 6.72
C ALA A 42 -0.27 0.36 5.87
N LEU A 43 -0.97 1.47 6.13
CA LEU A 43 -0.90 2.69 5.31
C LEU A 43 0.47 3.37 5.39
N PRO A 44 1.07 3.65 6.56
CA PRO A 44 2.39 4.28 6.62
C PRO A 44 3.47 3.45 5.93
N LEU A 45 3.41 2.13 6.07
CA LEU A 45 4.37 1.21 5.46
C LEU A 45 4.31 1.29 3.93
N ILE A 46 3.11 1.17 3.35
CA ILE A 46 2.94 1.22 1.89
C ILE A 46 3.22 2.61 1.34
N ASN A 47 2.76 3.68 1.99
CA ASN A 47 3.00 5.03 1.49
C ASN A 47 4.49 5.41 1.57
N TYR A 48 5.24 4.92 2.56
CA TYR A 48 6.70 5.06 2.60
C TYR A 48 7.40 4.31 1.46
N LEU A 49 6.95 3.08 1.17
CA LEU A 49 7.48 2.29 0.05
C LEU A 49 7.14 2.93 -1.31
N TRP A 50 5.93 3.47 -1.46
CA TRP A 50 5.52 4.23 -2.64
C TRP A 50 6.42 5.46 -2.83
N PHE A 51 6.68 6.21 -1.77
CA PHE A 51 7.63 7.31 -1.80
C PHE A 51 9.02 6.85 -2.25
N LYS A 52 9.58 5.78 -1.68
CA LYS A 52 10.93 5.32 -2.04
C LYS A 52 11.08 4.79 -3.46
N ILE A 53 10.05 4.16 -4.01
CA ILE A 53 10.06 3.67 -5.40
C ILE A 53 9.97 4.84 -6.39
N THR A 54 9.36 5.95 -5.99
CA THR A 54 9.15 7.13 -6.85
C THR A 54 10.23 8.19 -6.72
N GLU A 55 10.84 8.36 -5.54
CA GLU A 55 11.93 9.32 -5.22
C GLU A 55 13.21 9.10 -6.07
N GLY A 56 13.32 8.00 -6.81
CA GLY A 56 14.52 7.61 -7.53
C GLY A 56 14.39 7.63 -9.04
N GLY A 57 14.56 8.80 -9.68
CA GLY A 57 15.01 8.89 -11.08
C GLY A 57 16.44 8.37 -11.32
N SER A 58 17.02 7.69 -10.33
CA SER A 58 18.36 7.12 -10.38
C SER A 58 18.30 5.66 -10.81
N SER A 59 19.11 5.33 -11.82
CA SER A 59 19.33 4.06 -12.52
C SER A 59 19.42 2.75 -11.69
N ALA A 60 19.31 2.79 -10.36
CA ALA A 60 19.33 1.62 -9.49
C ALA A 60 17.95 0.93 -9.33
N TYR A 61 16.84 1.63 -9.63
CA TYR A 61 15.48 1.08 -9.46
C TYR A 61 14.63 1.11 -10.74
N ALA A 62 15.26 1.33 -11.90
CA ALA A 62 14.57 1.37 -13.20
C ALA A 62 13.78 0.07 -13.48
N GLU A 63 14.28 -1.08 -13.01
CA GLU A 63 13.60 -2.36 -13.14
C GLU A 63 12.32 -2.44 -12.29
N TYR A 64 12.32 -1.84 -11.08
CA TYR A 64 11.18 -1.79 -10.17
C TYR A 64 10.25 -0.59 -10.41
N GLN A 65 10.66 0.37 -11.23
CA GLN A 65 9.79 1.43 -11.71
C GLN A 65 8.59 0.87 -12.48
N SER A 66 8.77 -0.27 -13.15
CA SER A 66 7.68 -1.02 -13.76
C SER A 66 6.63 -1.42 -12.72
N PHE A 67 7.03 -1.93 -11.55
CA PHE A 67 6.14 -2.27 -10.43
C PHE A 67 5.34 -1.04 -9.95
N GLY A 68 5.97 0.14 -9.94
CA GLY A 68 5.33 1.45 -9.90
C GLY A 68 4.34 1.69 -8.75
N VAL A 69 3.51 2.74 -8.89
CA VAL A 69 2.44 3.07 -7.93
C VAL A 69 1.41 1.93 -7.85
N LEU A 70 1.13 1.31 -8.99
CA LEU A 70 0.12 0.25 -9.09
C LEU A 70 0.48 -0.99 -8.25
N GLY A 71 1.72 -1.47 -8.33
CA GLY A 71 2.19 -2.61 -7.53
C GLY A 71 2.14 -2.33 -6.03
N MET A 72 2.37 -1.08 -5.62
CA MET A 72 2.26 -0.67 -4.22
C MET A 72 0.82 -0.73 -3.70
N TYR A 73 -0.15 -0.32 -4.52
CA TYR A 73 -1.56 -0.43 -4.17
C TYR A 73 -2.05 -1.87 -4.19
N LEU A 74 -1.57 -2.70 -5.13
CA LEU A 74 -1.82 -4.14 -5.12
C LEU A 74 -1.27 -4.78 -3.83
N THR A 75 -0.08 -4.38 -3.40
CA THR A 75 0.51 -4.86 -2.14
C THR A 75 -0.32 -4.43 -0.93
N LEU A 76 -0.83 -3.19 -0.90
CA LEU A 76 -1.74 -2.74 0.15
C LEU A 76 -3.02 -3.58 0.20
N VAL A 77 -3.62 -3.84 -0.96
CA VAL A 77 -4.81 -4.69 -1.07
C VAL A 77 -4.50 -6.11 -0.61
N LEU A 78 -3.34 -6.68 -0.94
CA LEU A 78 -2.93 -7.98 -0.42
C LEU A 78 -2.77 -7.98 1.10
N LEU A 79 -2.16 -6.95 1.69
CA LEU A 79 -2.05 -6.83 3.15
C LEU A 79 -3.43 -6.72 3.82
N TRP A 80 -4.35 -5.99 3.21
CA TRP A 80 -5.74 -5.92 3.68
C TRP A 80 -6.50 -7.22 3.49
N ILE A 81 -6.27 -7.97 2.41
CA ILE A 81 -6.82 -9.30 2.22
C ILE A 81 -6.30 -10.25 3.29
N VAL A 82 -5.02 -10.21 3.63
CA VAL A 82 -4.45 -11.01 4.73
C VAL A 82 -5.11 -10.65 6.06
N ALA A 83 -5.29 -9.35 6.33
CA ALA A 83 -6.01 -8.88 7.52
C ALA A 83 -7.49 -9.35 7.53
N MET A 84 -8.17 -9.32 6.38
CA MET A 84 -9.55 -9.78 6.22
C MET A 84 -9.71 -11.29 6.32
N ILE A 85 -8.86 -12.09 5.68
CA ILE A 85 -8.87 -13.55 5.78
C ILE A 85 -8.68 -13.96 7.23
N ARG A 86 -7.74 -13.30 7.94
CA ARG A 86 -7.57 -13.47 9.38
C ARG A 86 -8.87 -13.17 10.11
N ASP A 87 -9.46 -12.00 9.88
CA ASP A 87 -10.69 -11.62 10.57
C ASP A 87 -11.83 -12.60 10.25
N ALA A 88 -12.01 -13.03 9.00
CA ALA A 88 -13.02 -14.00 8.59
C ALA A 88 -12.85 -15.38 9.25
N ILE A 89 -11.63 -15.93 9.28
CA ILE A 89 -11.31 -17.21 9.95
C ILE A 89 -11.66 -17.13 11.45
N PHE A 90 -11.41 -16.00 12.09
CA PHE A 90 -11.70 -15.82 13.52
C PHE A 90 -13.14 -15.36 13.83
N VAL A 91 -13.84 -14.72 12.88
CA VAL A 91 -15.28 -14.35 12.95
C VAL A 91 -16.14 -15.60 13.04
N ILE A 92 -15.83 -16.63 12.23
CA ILE A 92 -16.54 -17.93 12.22
C ILE A 92 -16.52 -18.60 13.61
N ARG A 93 -15.52 -18.30 14.44
CA ARG A 93 -15.39 -18.87 15.80
C ARG A 93 -16.07 -18.07 16.92
N LYS A 94 -16.40 -16.79 16.75
CA LYS A 94 -16.82 -15.94 17.89
C LYS A 94 -17.94 -14.91 17.67
N ARG A 95 -18.70 -14.95 16.56
CA ARG A 95 -19.73 -13.90 16.26
C ARG A 95 -19.15 -12.48 16.40
N LYS A 96 -17.95 -12.25 15.86
CA LYS A 96 -17.42 -10.88 15.73
C LYS A 96 -18.31 -10.14 14.71
N GLU A 97 -18.65 -8.90 15.01
CA GLU A 97 -19.52 -8.08 14.15
C GLU A 97 -18.77 -7.77 12.85
N ILE A 98 -19.31 -8.26 11.73
CA ILE A 98 -18.75 -8.04 10.38
C ILE A 98 -18.76 -6.53 10.07
N ASP A 99 -19.73 -5.81 10.63
CA ASP A 99 -19.89 -4.36 10.49
C ASP A 99 -18.65 -3.60 10.98
N ASP A 100 -18.04 -4.01 12.10
CA ASP A 100 -16.81 -3.38 12.59
C ASP A 100 -15.63 -3.59 11.65
N VAL A 101 -15.48 -4.81 11.09
CA VAL A 101 -14.40 -5.11 10.15
C VAL A 101 -14.54 -4.26 8.88
N LEU A 102 -15.76 -4.17 8.36
CA LEU A 102 -16.07 -3.35 7.18
C LEU A 102 -15.89 -1.86 7.46
N LEU A 103 -16.27 -1.38 8.65
CA LEU A 103 -16.07 -0.01 9.08
C LEU A 103 -14.59 0.37 9.10
N PHE A 104 -13.73 -0.46 9.68
CA PHE A 104 -12.30 -0.16 9.75
C PHE A 104 -11.60 -0.26 8.40
N LEU A 105 -12.04 -1.17 7.51
CA LEU A 105 -11.58 -1.18 6.12
C LEU A 105 -11.98 0.13 5.42
N LEU A 106 -13.24 0.57 5.57
CA LEU A 106 -13.72 1.83 4.99
C LEU A 106 -12.91 3.03 5.50
N VAL A 107 -12.63 3.08 6.80
CA VAL A 107 -11.78 4.13 7.40
C VAL A 107 -10.38 4.10 6.80
N ALA A 108 -9.76 2.93 6.69
CA ALA A 108 -8.43 2.81 6.08
C ALA A 108 -8.42 3.24 4.61
N LEU A 109 -9.52 2.97 3.88
CA LEU A 109 -9.71 3.37 2.50
C LEU A 109 -9.87 4.90 2.37
N ILE A 110 -10.66 5.53 3.25
CA ILE A 110 -10.79 6.99 3.32
C ILE A 110 -9.45 7.64 3.64
N VAL A 111 -8.71 7.13 4.64
CA VAL A 111 -7.39 7.64 4.98
C VAL A 111 -6.44 7.49 3.80
N GLN A 112 -6.45 6.37 3.08
CA GLN A 112 -5.64 6.21 1.89
C GLN A 112 -5.99 7.26 0.84
N PHE A 113 -7.27 7.49 0.52
CA PHE A 113 -7.68 8.56 -0.42
C PHE A 113 -7.19 9.95 -0.01
N VAL A 114 -7.21 10.27 1.28
CA VAL A 114 -6.65 11.53 1.78
C VAL A 114 -5.14 11.59 1.55
N LEU A 115 -4.42 10.49 1.81
CA LEU A 115 -2.99 10.41 1.56
C LEU A 115 -2.64 10.51 0.07
N THR A 116 -3.43 9.90 -0.80
CA THR A 116 -3.24 9.98 -2.26
C THR A 116 -3.45 11.39 -2.80
N ALA A 117 -4.29 12.19 -2.16
CA ALA A 117 -4.51 13.59 -2.56
C ALA A 117 -3.40 14.52 -2.03
N ILE A 118 -2.91 14.30 -0.81
CA ILE A 118 -2.00 15.22 -0.12
C ILE A 118 -0.53 14.96 -0.46
N LEU A 119 -0.05 13.72 -0.32
CA LEU A 119 1.38 13.37 -0.41
C LEU A 119 2.01 13.77 -1.76
N PRO A 120 1.45 13.33 -2.91
CA PRO A 120 1.96 13.69 -4.24
C PRO A 120 1.57 15.08 -4.72
N SER A 121 0.91 15.92 -3.89
CA SER A 121 0.55 17.27 -4.33
C SER A 121 1.81 18.06 -4.73
N ASN A 122 1.71 18.88 -5.79
CA ASN A 122 2.81 19.55 -6.50
C ASN A 122 3.81 20.36 -5.66
N ASN A 123 3.57 20.54 -4.36
CA ASN A 123 4.43 21.28 -3.44
C ASN A 123 5.13 20.41 -2.38
N LEU A 124 4.72 19.15 -2.19
CA LEU A 124 5.26 18.25 -1.17
C LEU A 124 6.27 17.27 -1.77
N ILE A 125 5.83 16.41 -2.69
CA ILE A 125 6.68 15.39 -3.33
C ILE A 125 6.21 15.15 -4.77
N PRO A 126 6.76 15.88 -5.76
CA PRO A 126 6.30 15.77 -7.15
C PRO A 126 6.60 14.41 -7.78
N ASP A 127 7.67 13.73 -7.35
CA ASP A 127 8.09 12.46 -7.93
C ASP A 127 7.06 11.34 -7.72
N MET A 128 6.23 11.43 -6.67
CA MET A 128 5.16 10.48 -6.37
C MET A 128 4.00 10.51 -7.38
N GLN A 129 3.94 11.52 -8.26
CA GLN A 129 2.98 11.60 -9.36
C GLN A 129 3.31 10.65 -10.52
N THR A 130 4.55 10.16 -10.56
CA THR A 130 5.03 9.32 -11.66
C THR A 130 4.29 7.97 -11.64
N GLY A 131 3.56 7.64 -12.72
CA GLY A 131 2.74 6.42 -12.79
C GLY A 131 1.34 6.54 -12.18
N CYS A 132 0.92 7.76 -11.83
CA CYS A 132 -0.45 8.07 -11.45
C CYS A 132 -1.26 8.59 -12.64
N SER A 133 -2.54 8.23 -12.67
CA SER A 133 -3.46 8.69 -13.70
C SER A 133 -3.78 10.17 -13.56
N SER A 134 -3.67 10.93 -14.65
CA SER A 134 -4.07 12.34 -14.71
C SER A 134 -5.59 12.55 -14.83
N TYR A 135 -6.37 11.46 -15.03
CA TYR A 135 -7.82 11.54 -15.22
C TYR A 135 -8.58 11.97 -13.96
N LEU A 136 -8.09 11.58 -12.78
CA LEU A 136 -8.66 11.99 -11.50
C LEU A 136 -7.81 13.10 -10.91
N ALA A 137 -7.83 14.29 -11.52
CA ALA A 137 -6.95 15.43 -11.23
C ALA A 137 -6.80 15.84 -9.74
N PHE A 138 -7.69 15.39 -8.85
CA PHE A 138 -7.64 15.62 -7.40
C PHE A 138 -7.08 14.43 -6.59
N PHE A 139 -7.04 13.22 -7.16
CA PHE A 139 -6.58 12.00 -6.53
C PHE A 139 -5.54 11.30 -7.40
N TRP A 140 -4.32 11.18 -6.88
CA TRP A 140 -3.23 10.51 -7.57
C TRP A 140 -3.34 8.99 -7.37
N LEU A 141 -4.21 8.37 -8.17
CA LEU A 141 -4.43 6.93 -8.21
C LEU A 141 -3.54 6.26 -9.25
N PRO A 142 -3.19 4.97 -9.07
CA PRO A 142 -2.34 4.26 -10.03
C PRO A 142 -2.97 4.19 -11.41
N GLU A 143 -2.16 4.36 -12.45
CA GLU A 143 -2.60 4.26 -13.83
C GLU A 143 -2.69 2.78 -14.28
N LEU A 144 -3.87 2.39 -14.78
CA LEU A 144 -4.13 1.03 -15.26
C LEU A 144 -3.75 0.82 -16.72
N PHE A 145 -3.69 1.92 -17.48
CA PHE A 145 -3.38 1.94 -18.91
C PHE A 145 -2.20 2.87 -19.13
N THR A 146 -1.35 2.53 -20.09
CA THR A 146 -0.30 3.43 -20.56
C THR A 146 -0.91 4.54 -21.42
N ALA A 147 -0.16 5.61 -21.68
CA ALA A 147 -0.59 6.69 -22.56
C ALA A 147 -0.93 6.24 -24.00
N THR A 148 -0.50 5.05 -24.42
CA THR A 148 -0.81 4.42 -25.71
C THR A 148 -2.07 3.55 -25.69
N GLY A 149 -2.69 3.34 -24.52
CA GLY A 149 -3.89 2.51 -24.35
C GLY A 149 -3.59 1.04 -24.03
N ASP A 150 -2.32 0.66 -23.92
CA ASP A 150 -1.91 -0.70 -23.53
C ASP A 150 -2.07 -0.89 -22.02
N LEU A 151 -2.28 -2.13 -21.57
CA LEU A 151 -2.32 -2.44 -20.14
C LEU A 151 -0.98 -2.10 -19.49
N ASN A 152 -1.03 -1.58 -18.25
CA ASN A 152 0.18 -1.37 -17.48
C ASN A 152 0.95 -2.71 -17.35
N PRO A 153 2.26 -2.76 -17.63
CA PRO A 153 3.05 -4.00 -17.65
C PRO A 153 3.06 -4.78 -16.33
N VAL A 154 2.66 -4.16 -15.20
CA VAL A 154 2.41 -4.86 -13.92
C VAL A 154 1.20 -5.80 -13.99
N ILE A 155 0.21 -5.45 -14.79
CA ILE A 155 -1.04 -6.21 -14.98
C ILE A 155 -0.97 -7.08 -16.22
N ASP A 156 -0.10 -6.75 -17.19
CA ASP A 156 0.00 -7.50 -18.44
C ASP A 156 0.48 -8.95 -18.18
N PRO A 157 -0.39 -9.96 -18.34
CA PRO A 157 -0.04 -11.34 -18.07
C PRO A 157 1.00 -11.88 -19.05
N THR A 158 1.17 -11.26 -20.22
CA THR A 158 2.16 -11.69 -21.22
C THR A 158 3.58 -11.37 -20.80
N VAL A 159 3.78 -10.28 -20.04
CA VAL A 159 5.07 -9.91 -19.45
C VAL A 159 5.31 -10.74 -18.18
N VAL A 160 4.28 -10.92 -17.34
CA VAL A 160 4.38 -11.64 -16.06
C VAL A 160 4.67 -13.14 -16.20
N LEU A 161 4.21 -13.77 -17.29
CA LEU A 161 4.42 -15.20 -17.57
C LEU A 161 5.67 -15.48 -18.42
N SER A 162 6.46 -14.45 -18.75
CA SER A 162 7.66 -14.57 -19.59
C SER A 162 8.95 -14.80 -18.80
N PHE A 163 8.86 -14.90 -17.46
CA PHE A 163 9.96 -15.21 -16.54
C PHE A 163 10.04 -16.71 -16.22
#